data_AF-A0A7S0P5X6-F1
#
_entry.id   AF-A0A7S0P5X6-F1
#
_cell.length_a   1.000
_cell.length_b   1.000
_cell.length_c   1.000
_cell.angle_alpha   90.00
_cell.angle_beta   90.00
_cell.angle_gamma   90.00
#
_symmetry.space_group_name_H-M   'P 1'
#
loop_
_entity.id
_entity.type
_entity.pdbx_description
1 polymer ?
#
loop_
_entity_poly.entity_id
_entity_poly.type
_entity_poly.pdbx_seq_one_letter_code
_entity_poly.pdbx_strand_id
1 'polypeptide(L)'
;APYKEVKEFLWGLLLIGITLYFITSSDSGSYVDDVISANGLANPPIGQKVFWCWTEGAVAIALLRAGYNAGQNALGAVQAVSIVAGLPFTVAICFMCTSIW
;
A
#
# COMPACT_ATOMS: atom_id res chain seq x y z
N ALA A 1 -3.06 -8.62 35.49
CA ALA A 1 -4.04 -7.57 35.09
C ALA A 1 -5.35 -8.25 34.72
N PRO A 2 -6.51 -7.75 35.17
CA PRO A 2 -7.81 -8.43 35.08
C PRO A 2 -8.36 -8.64 33.65
N TYR A 3 -7.70 -8.12 32.62
CA TYR A 3 -8.15 -8.18 31.22
C TYR A 3 -7.24 -9.03 30.32
N LYS A 4 -6.44 -9.95 30.87
CA LYS A 4 -5.42 -10.67 30.10
C LYS A 4 -6.03 -11.55 28.99
N GLU A 5 -7.08 -12.31 29.33
CA GLU A 5 -7.85 -13.15 28.39
C GLU A 5 -8.51 -12.32 27.28
N VAL A 6 -9.19 -11.22 27.66
CA VAL A 6 -9.85 -10.32 26.70
C VAL A 6 -8.84 -9.63 25.79
N LYS A 7 -7.67 -9.26 26.31
CA LYS A 7 -6.58 -8.68 25.54
C LYS A 7 -6.07 -9.67 24.48
N GLU A 8 -5.85 -10.93 24.86
CA GLU A 8 -5.36 -11.96 23.93
C GLU A 8 -6.36 -12.22 22.79
N PHE A 9 -7.66 -12.32 23.11
CA PHE A 9 -8.72 -12.41 22.11
C PHE A 9 -8.76 -11.20 21.16
N LEU A 10 -8.75 -9.98 21.70
CA LEU A 10 -8.77 -8.75 20.90
C LEU A 10 -7.54 -8.62 20.00
N TRP A 11 -6.35 -9.01 20.49
CA TRP A 11 -5.14 -9.03 19.68
C TRP A 11 -5.25 -9.99 18.49
N GLY A 12 -5.79 -11.19 18.71
CA GLY A 12 -6.03 -12.15 17.63
C GLY A 12 -6.98 -11.61 16.58
N LEU A 13 -8.11 -11.03 17.01
CA LEU A 13 -9.08 -10.39 16.12
C LEU A 13 -8.44 -9.25 15.31
N LEU A 14 -7.64 -8.41 15.96
CA LEU A 14 -6.99 -7.26 15.34
C LEU A 14 -5.95 -7.70 14.30
N LEU A 15 -5.15 -8.72 14.61
CA LEU A 15 -4.20 -9.30 13.66
C LEU A 15 -4.89 -9.87 12.42
N ILE A 16 -5.98 -10.61 12.58
CA ILE A 16 -6.75 -11.14 11.45
C ILE A 16 -7.34 -9.99 10.63
N GLY A 17 -7.95 -9.00 11.29
CA GLY A 17 -8.57 -7.85 10.64
C GLY A 17 -7.58 -7.02 9.83
N ILE A 18 -6.42 -6.68 10.42
CA ILE A 18 -5.40 -5.89 9.72
C ILE A 18 -4.77 -6.69 8.58
N THR A 19 -4.54 -7.99 8.74
CA THR A 19 -4.02 -8.84 7.66
C THR A 19 -5.00 -8.91 6.48
N LEU A 20 -6.29 -9.14 6.72
CA LEU A 20 -7.30 -9.16 5.65
C LEU A 20 -7.44 -7.81 4.96
N TYR A 21 -7.40 -6.72 5.74
CA TYR A 21 -7.40 -5.37 5.20
C TYR A 21 -6.21 -5.13 4.26
N PHE A 22 -5.00 -5.50 4.69
CA PHE A 22 -3.79 -5.37 3.86
C PHE A 22 -3.87 -6.19 2.58
N ILE A 23 -4.31 -7.45 2.64
CA ILE A 23 -4.44 -8.32 1.47
C ILE A 23 -5.45 -7.75 0.48
N THR A 24 -6.63 -7.35 0.95
CA THR A 24 -7.70 -6.82 0.09
C THR A 24 -7.31 -5.47 -0.53
N SER A 25 -6.65 -4.61 0.25
CA SER A 25 -6.13 -3.33 -0.24
C SER A 25 -5.05 -3.52 -1.29
N SER A 26 -4.11 -4.45 -1.08
CA SER A 26 -3.04 -4.74 -2.05
C SER A 26 -3.60 -5.35 -3.33
N ASP A 27 -4.56 -6.27 -3.26
CA ASP A 27 -5.20 -6.84 -4.46
C ASP A 27 -5.85 -5.76 -5.34
N SER A 28 -6.52 -4.79 -4.72
CA SER A 28 -7.15 -3.66 -5.41
C SER A 28 -6.10 -2.69 -5.99
N GLY A 29 -5.00 -2.46 -5.27
CA GLY A 29 -3.89 -1.61 -5.72
C GLY A 29 -3.20 -2.18 -6.95
N SER A 30 -2.74 -3.43 -6.87
CA SER A 30 -2.06 -4.08 -7.99
C SER A 30 -2.95 -4.25 -9.22
N TYR A 31 -4.27 -4.32 -9.05
CA TYR A 31 -5.21 -4.31 -10.18
C TYR A 31 -5.22 -2.95 -10.92
N VAL A 32 -5.16 -1.83 -10.20
CA VAL A 32 -5.08 -0.50 -10.81
C VAL A 32 -3.76 -0.35 -11.58
N ASP A 33 -2.64 -0.75 -10.97
CA ASP A 33 -1.32 -0.70 -11.61
C ASP A 33 -1.26 -1.57 -12.88
N ASP A 34 -1.91 -2.74 -12.83
CA ASP A 34 -2.01 -3.65 -13.96
C ASP A 34 -2.84 -3.06 -15.10
N VAL A 35 -3.99 -2.46 -14.81
CA VAL A 35 -4.84 -1.80 -15.82
C VAL A 35 -4.12 -0.62 -16.47
N ILE A 36 -3.42 0.22 -15.70
CA ILE A 36 -2.64 1.35 -16.24
C ILE A 36 -1.52 0.84 -17.15
N SER A 37 -0.80 -0.20 -16.72
CA SER A 37 0.31 -0.81 -17.46
C SER A 37 -0.15 -1.54 -18.72
N ALA A 38 -1.41 -2.01 -18.75
CA ALA A 38 -2.03 -2.68 -19.89
C ALA A 38 -2.82 -1.73 -20.81
N ASN A 39 -2.51 -0.44 -20.84
CA ASN A 39 -3.21 0.58 -21.66
C ASN A 39 -4.73 0.64 -21.41
N GLY A 40 -5.19 0.34 -20.19
CA GLY A 40 -6.61 0.39 -19.82
C GLY A 40 -7.41 -0.87 -20.17
N LEU A 41 -6.75 -1.99 -20.50
CA LEU A 41 -7.41 -3.28 -20.66
C LEU A 41 -8.15 -3.67 -19.36
N ALA A 42 -9.47 -3.87 -19.46
CA ALA A 42 -10.32 -4.17 -18.30
C ALA A 42 -10.05 -5.55 -17.66
N ASN A 43 -9.47 -6.48 -18.42
CA ASN A 43 -9.01 -7.79 -17.91
C ASN A 43 -7.55 -7.98 -18.31
N PRO A 44 -6.61 -7.37 -17.57
CA PRO A 44 -5.19 -7.52 -17.84
C PRO A 44 -4.68 -8.94 -17.46
N PRO A 45 -3.54 -9.37 -18.02
CA PRO A 45 -3.02 -10.72 -17.83
C PRO A 45 -2.57 -10.97 -16.39
N ILE A 46 -2.96 -12.12 -15.82
CA ILE A 46 -2.70 -12.50 -14.41
C ILE A 46 -1.22 -12.38 -14.03
N GLY A 47 -0.29 -12.70 -14.94
CA GLY A 47 1.14 -12.59 -14.68
C GLY A 47 1.60 -11.16 -14.37
N GLN A 48 0.98 -10.15 -14.98
CA GLN A 48 1.30 -8.75 -14.77
C GLN A 48 0.77 -8.25 -13.42
N LYS A 49 -0.46 -8.65 -13.03
CA LYS A 49 -0.98 -8.45 -11.67
C LYS A 49 -0.05 -9.02 -10.60
N VAL A 50 0.43 -10.25 -10.78
CA VAL A 50 1.34 -10.90 -9.82
C VAL A 50 2.67 -10.18 -9.73
N PHE A 51 3.20 -9.70 -10.85
CA PHE A 51 4.42 -8.88 -10.88
C PHE A 51 4.26 -7.62 -10.02
N TRP A 52 3.18 -6.85 -10.23
CA TRP A 52 2.93 -5.63 -9.46
C TRP A 52 2.79 -5.90 -7.96
N CYS A 53 1.99 -6.90 -7.58
CA CYS A 53 1.81 -7.31 -6.19
C CYS A 53 3.14 -7.67 -5.49
N TRP A 54 4.03 -8.41 -6.16
CA TRP A 54 5.34 -8.74 -5.62
C TRP A 54 6.26 -7.52 -5.48
N THR A 55 6.24 -6.62 -6.48
CA THR A 55 7.08 -5.43 -6.44
C THR A 55 6.64 -4.44 -5.36
N GLU A 56 5.34 -4.26 -5.14
CA GLU A 56 4.80 -3.44 -4.04
C GLU A 56 5.27 -3.98 -2.67
N GLY A 57 5.14 -5.29 -2.46
CA GLY A 57 5.62 -5.95 -1.25
C GLY A 57 7.13 -5.82 -1.05
N ALA A 58 7.91 -5.97 -2.14
CA ALA A 58 9.36 -5.79 -2.10
C ALA A 58 9.76 -4.35 -1.74
N VAL A 59 9.08 -3.35 -2.31
CA VAL A 59 9.30 -1.93 -1.99
C VAL A 59 8.94 -1.65 -0.53
N ALA A 60 7.83 -2.18 -0.02
CA ALA A 60 7.46 -2.02 1.40
C ALA A 60 8.54 -2.58 2.34
N ILE A 61 9.05 -3.79 2.07
CA ILE A 61 10.14 -4.40 2.84
C ILE A 61 11.43 -3.56 2.74
N ALA A 62 11.76 -3.08 1.53
CA ALA A 62 12.95 -2.27 1.30
C ALA A 62 12.88 -0.95 2.07
N LEU A 63 11.73 -0.26 2.09
CA LEU A 63 11.55 1.00 2.80
C LEU A 63 11.60 0.82 4.32
N LEU A 64 11.00 -0.23 4.85
CA LEU A 64 11.09 -0.55 6.29
C LEU A 64 12.55 -0.83 6.71
N ARG A 65 13.28 -1.58 5.89
CA ARG A 65 14.71 -1.86 6.09
C ARG A 65 15.56 -0.59 5.97
N ALA A 66 15.28 0.27 5.00
CA ALA A 66 15.96 1.55 4.81
C ALA A 66 15.77 2.48 6.01
N GLY A 67 14.53 2.59 6.53
CA GLY A 67 14.23 3.36 7.73
C GLY A 67 15.01 2.87 8.95
N TYR A 68 15.03 1.54 9.17
CA TYR A 68 15.80 0.92 10.25
C TYR A 68 17.31 1.21 10.14
N ASN A 69 17.89 1.07 8.94
CA ASN A 69 19.32 1.29 8.70
C ASN A 69 19.74 2.77 8.79
N ALA A 70 18.82 3.70 8.53
CA ALA A 70 19.07 5.14 8.61
C ALA A 70 19.05 5.69 10.05
N GLY A 71 18.88 4.83 11.07
CA GLY A 71 18.77 5.22 12.47
C GLY A 71 17.45 5.93 12.80
N GLN A 72 16.48 5.91 11.89
CA GLN A 72 15.15 6.45 12.07
C GLN A 72 14.17 5.34 12.49
N ASN A 73 12.97 5.71 12.94
CA ASN A 73 11.88 4.76 13.06
C ASN A 73 11.62 4.11 11.69
N ALA A 74 11.36 2.81 11.63
CA ALA A 74 11.13 2.08 10.38
C ALA A 74 10.05 2.73 9.48
N LEU A 75 9.09 3.43 10.09
CA LEU A 75 8.03 4.16 9.39
C LEU A 75 8.48 5.50 8.77
N GLY A 76 9.58 6.09 9.24
CA GLY A 76 10.04 7.41 8.78
C GLY A 76 10.35 7.44 7.29
N ALA A 77 11.04 6.41 6.80
CA ALA A 77 11.33 6.25 5.37
C ALA A 77 10.06 6.06 4.53
N VAL A 78 9.12 5.23 5.01
CA VAL A 78 7.83 4.98 4.33
C VAL A 78 7.04 6.29 4.23
N GLN A 79 6.93 7.04 5.32
CA GLN A 79 6.18 8.30 5.35
C GLN A 79 6.80 9.36 4.43
N ALA A 80 8.13 9.51 4.43
CA ALA A 80 8.81 10.46 3.56
C ALA A 80 8.54 10.17 2.08
N VAL A 81 8.64 8.89 1.68
CA VAL A 81 8.37 8.47 0.30
C VAL A 81 6.90 8.69 -0.07
N SER A 82 5.96 8.39 0.81
CA SER A 82 4.53 8.66 0.56
C SER A 82 4.24 10.15 0.32
N ILE A 83 4.87 11.05 1.08
CA ILE A 83 4.68 12.51 0.90
C ILE A 83 5.26 12.97 -0.44
N VAL A 84 6.49 12.53 -0.75
CA VAL A 84 7.17 12.92 -1.99
C VAL A 84 6.45 12.37 -3.23
N ALA A 85 5.97 11.13 -3.18
CA ALA A 85 5.22 10.51 -4.27
C ALA A 85 3.81 11.11 -4.43
N GLY A 86 3.16 11.52 -3.34
CA GLY A 86 1.81 12.11 -3.37
C GLY A 86 1.76 13.56 -3.89
N LEU A 87 2.85 14.31 -3.75
CA LEU A 87 2.94 15.71 -4.19
C LEU A 87 2.63 15.90 -5.70
N PRO A 88 3.30 15.22 -6.65
CA PRO A 88 3.01 15.38 -8.07
C PRO A 88 1.60 14.92 -8.44
N PHE A 89 1.08 13.89 -7.76
CA PHE A 89 -0.27 13.38 -8.01
C PHE A 89 -1.35 14.36 -7.54
N THR A 90 -1.11 15.05 -6.43
CA THR A 90 -1.98 16.16 -5.96
C THR A 90 -2.12 17.24 -7.03
N VAL A 91 -1.01 17.64 -7.66
CA VAL A 91 -1.03 18.62 -8.76
C VAL A 91 -1.84 18.10 -9.95
N ALA A 92 -1.66 16.83 -10.34
CA ALA A 92 -2.42 16.21 -11.42
C ALA A 92 -3.94 16.19 -11.13
N ILE A 93 -4.35 15.87 -9.89
CA ILE A 93 -5.76 15.87 -9.48
C ILE A 93 -6.35 17.28 -9.58
N CYS A 94 -5.63 18.33 -9.18
CA CYS A 94 -6.10 19.72 -9.32
C CYS A 94 -6.42 20.07 -10.78
N PHE A 95 -5.60 19.64 -11.74
CA PHE A 95 -5.90 19.82 -13.16
C PHE A 95 -7.08 18.96 -13.61
N MET A 96 -7.18 17.70 -13.16
CA MET A 96 -8.32 16.84 -13.49
C MET A 96 -9.66 17.44 -13.03
N CYS A 97 -9.71 18.08 -11.86
CA CYS A 97 -10.93 18.77 -11.39
C CYS A 97 -11.42 19.84 -12.37
N THR A 98 -10.51 20.56 -13.03
CA THR A 98 -10.89 21.55 -14.06
C THR A 98 -11.31 20.91 -15.39
N SER A 99 -10.86 19.69 -15.69
CA SER A 99 -11.23 18.97 -16.93
C SER A 99 -12.62 18.34 -16.89
N ILE A 100 -13.20 18.21 -15.69
CA ILE A 100 -14.54 17.64 -15.47
C ILE A 100 -15.64 18.69 -15.72
N TRP A 101 -15.27 19.98 -15.78
CA TRP A 101 -16.17 21.09 -16.09
C TRP A 101 -16.16 21.40 -17.58
#